data_AF-A0A7S3STF7-F1
#
_entry.id   AF-A0A7S3STF7-F1
#
_cell.length_a   1.000
_cell.length_b   1.000
_cell.length_c   1.000
_cell.angle_alpha   90.00
_cell.angle_beta   90.00
_cell.angle_gamma   90.00
#
_symmetry.space_group_name_H-M   'P 1'
#
loop_
_entity.id
_entity.type
_entity.pdbx_description
1 polymer ?
#
loop_
_entity_poly.entity_id
_entity_poly.type
_entity_poly.pdbx_seq_one_letter_code
_entity_poly.pdbx_strand_id
1 'polypeptide(L)'
;LNEELGQWSFGMVLFVFFWIGFTMFMLPPVPGIPVYITSGIIIAKQGSYIPSIGFYGGTVIAILLSFILKLAACTGQYMIGYYMGKSVKVQQMVGVDKVFTRGIESILQV
;
A
#
# COMPACT_ATOMS: atom_id res chain seq x y z
N LEU A 1 -20.30 -10.79 -0.75
CA LEU A 1 -19.22 -9.89 -1.19
C LEU A 1 -19.07 -9.83 -2.71
N ASN A 2 -18.60 -10.88 -3.41
CA ASN A 2 -18.43 -10.80 -4.87
C ASN A 2 -19.75 -10.59 -5.64
N GLU A 3 -20.87 -11.12 -5.13
CA GLU A 3 -22.19 -10.88 -5.73
C GLU A 3 -22.70 -9.45 -5.51
N GLU A 4 -22.41 -8.86 -4.35
CA GLU A 4 -22.77 -7.47 -4.05
C GLU A 4 -21.87 -6.48 -4.81
N LEU A 5 -20.56 -6.78 -4.91
CA LEU A 5 -19.61 -6.01 -5.71
C LEU A 5 -19.93 -6.08 -7.20
N GLY A 6 -20.57 -7.16 -7.67
CA GLY A 6 -21.03 -7.29 -9.05
C GLY A 6 -22.01 -6.18 -9.48
N GLN A 7 -22.71 -5.54 -8.54
CA GLN A 7 -23.60 -4.40 -8.82
C GLN A 7 -22.87 -3.06 -8.90
N TRP A 8 -21.62 -3.00 -8.41
CA TRP A 8 -20.85 -1.77 -8.36
C TRP A 8 -20.06 -1.58 -9.66
N SER A 9 -19.91 -0.33 -10.08
CA SER A 9 -19.05 0.00 -11.23
C SER A 9 -17.64 -0.51 -10.98
N PHE A 10 -17.04 -1.16 -11.98
CA PHE A 10 -15.67 -1.69 -11.91
C PHE A 10 -14.66 -0.62 -11.48
N GLY A 11 -14.80 0.62 -11.97
CA GLY A 11 -13.94 1.73 -11.58
C GLY A 11 -14.07 2.10 -10.09
N MET A 12 -15.27 1.98 -9.52
CA MET A 12 -15.50 2.22 -8.09
C MET A 12 -14.84 1.14 -7.23
N VAL A 13 -14.92 -0.13 -7.65
CA VAL A 13 -14.24 -1.25 -6.97
C VAL A 13 -12.73 -1.03 -6.96
N LEU A 14 -12.12 -0.65 -8.10
CA LEU A 14 -10.69 -0.36 -8.19
C LEU A 14 -10.29 0.81 -7.28
N PHE A 15 -11.08 1.89 -7.26
CA PHE A 15 -10.81 3.07 -6.45
C PHE A 15 -10.86 2.77 -4.94
N VAL A 16 -11.91 2.08 -4.49
CA VAL A 16 -12.05 1.68 -3.08
C VAL A 16 -10.94 0.72 -2.68
N PHE A 17 -10.64 -0.27 -3.53
CA PHE A 17 -9.57 -1.23 -3.27
C PHE A 17 -8.21 -0.54 -3.16
N PHE A 18 -7.94 0.45 -4.01
CA PHE A 18 -6.71 1.24 -3.96
C PHE A 18 -6.52 1.94 -2.61
N TRP A 19 -7.53 2.65 -2.11
CA TRP A 19 -7.42 3.38 -0.84
C TRP A 19 -7.33 2.46 0.38
N ILE A 20 -8.09 1.37 0.40
CA ILE A 20 -8.00 0.39 1.48
C ILE A 20 -6.63 -0.29 1.46
N GLY A 21 -6.17 -0.77 0.30
CA GLY A 21 -4.85 -1.40 0.22
C GLY A 21 -3.71 -0.41 0.51
N PHE A 22 -3.83 0.85 0.10
CA PHE A 22 -2.85 1.89 0.42
C PHE A 22 -2.73 2.09 1.93
N THR A 23 -3.85 2.24 2.65
CA THR A 23 -3.81 2.39 4.12
C THR A 23 -3.28 1.13 4.80
N MET A 24 -3.65 -0.07 4.33
CA MET A 24 -3.11 -1.34 4.83
C MET A 24 -1.59 -1.44 4.65
N PHE A 25 -1.04 -1.06 3.48
CA PHE A 25 0.41 -1.09 3.27
C PHE A 25 1.17 0.02 3.98
N MET A 26 0.53 1.16 4.27
CA MET A 26 1.15 2.19 5.09
C MET A 26 1.33 1.75 6.55
N LEU A 27 0.50 0.83 7.05
CA LEU A 27 0.60 0.28 8.39
C LEU A 27 1.72 -0.77 8.47
N PRO A 28 2.79 -0.55 9.27
CA PRO A 28 3.89 -1.49 9.42
C PRO A 28 3.53 -2.94 9.82
N PRO A 29 2.49 -3.22 10.66
CA PRO A 29 2.22 -4.58 11.11
C PRO A 29 1.47 -5.44 10.07
N VAL A 30 0.98 -4.87 8.97
CA VAL A 30 0.10 -5.59 8.05
C VAL A 30 0.94 -6.39 7.04
N PRO A 31 0.81 -7.73 6.98
CA PRO A 31 1.48 -8.52 5.97
C PRO A 31 0.90 -8.21 4.59
N GLY A 32 1.75 -8.17 3.55
CA GLY A 32 1.29 -7.76 2.22
C GLY A 32 0.55 -8.85 1.43
N ILE A 33 0.77 -10.12 1.76
CA ILE A 33 0.24 -11.30 1.04
C ILE A 33 -1.29 -11.28 0.93
N PRO A 34 -2.06 -11.02 2.01
CA PRO A 34 -3.52 -10.99 1.93
C PRO A 34 -4.06 -9.94 0.95
N VAL A 35 -3.40 -8.78 0.82
CA VAL A 35 -3.81 -7.70 -0.09
C VAL A 35 -3.67 -8.14 -1.55
N TYR A 36 -2.58 -8.83 -1.90
CA TYR A 36 -2.39 -9.32 -3.27
C TYR A 36 -3.35 -10.45 -3.63
N ILE A 37 -3.59 -11.39 -2.70
CA ILE A 37 -4.53 -12.49 -2.93
C ILE A 37 -5.95 -11.95 -3.10
N THR A 38 -6.38 -11.05 -2.23
CA THR A 38 -7.72 -10.44 -2.30
C THR A 38 -7.88 -9.60 -3.57
N SER A 39 -6.85 -8.86 -3.99
CA SER A 39 -6.83 -8.15 -5.28
C SER A 39 -7.07 -9.11 -6.44
N GLY A 40 -6.33 -10.23 -6.48
CA GLY A 40 -6.46 -11.24 -7.52
C GLY A 40 -7.84 -11.89 -7.57
N ILE A 41 -8.46 -12.15 -6.42
CA ILE A 41 -9.80 -12.76 -6.34
C ILE A 41 -10.87 -11.75 -6.74
N ILE A 42 -10.87 -10.56 -6.13
CA ILE A 42 -11.96 -9.58 -6.28
C ILE A 42 -11.92 -8.94 -7.66
N ILE A 43 -10.75 -8.45 -8.09
CA ILE A 43 -10.65 -7.66 -9.34
C ILE A 43 -10.73 -8.57 -10.56
N ALA A 44 -10.13 -9.77 -10.52
CA ALA A 44 -10.26 -10.70 -11.64
C ALA A 44 -11.70 -11.21 -11.78
N LYS A 45 -12.39 -11.50 -10.66
CA LYS A 45 -13.82 -11.87 -10.69
C LYS A 45 -14.69 -10.72 -11.20
N GLN A 46 -14.40 -9.49 -10.80
CA GLN A 46 -15.12 -8.31 -11.28
C GLN A 46 -14.92 -8.06 -12.78
N GLY A 47 -13.70 -8.25 -13.27
CA GLY A 47 -13.37 -8.16 -14.70
C GLY A 47 -14.15 -9.18 -15.55
N SER A 48 -14.45 -10.36 -15.01
CA SER A 48 -15.27 -11.37 -15.70
C SER A 48 -16.71 -10.95 -15.96
N TYR A 49 -17.26 -9.99 -15.20
CA TYR A 49 -18.60 -9.46 -15.47
C TYR A 49 -18.63 -8.48 -16.65
N ILE A 50 -17.46 -8.03 -17.13
CA ILE A 50 -17.34 -7.12 -18.27
C ILE A 50 -16.91 -7.92 -19.50
N PRO A 51 -17.76 -8.06 -20.53
CA PRO A 51 -17.47 -8.88 -21.71
C PRO A 51 -16.20 -8.48 -22.46
N SER A 52 -15.82 -7.20 -22.43
CA SER A 52 -14.63 -6.67 -23.11
C SER A 52 -13.32 -6.92 -22.37
N ILE A 53 -13.35 -7.18 -21.05
CA ILE A 53 -12.17 -7.38 -20.21
C ILE A 53 -11.97 -8.88 -19.95
N GLY A 54 -13.05 -9.56 -19.55
CA GLY A 54 -13.01 -10.97 -19.16
C GLY A 54 -12.12 -11.24 -17.93
N PHE A 55 -11.97 -12.51 -17.58
CA PHE A 55 -11.17 -12.92 -16.42
C PHE A 55 -9.70 -12.53 -16.59
N TYR A 56 -9.10 -12.85 -17.74
CA TYR A 56 -7.68 -12.61 -18.02
C TYR A 56 -7.34 -11.11 -18.01
N GLY A 57 -8.20 -10.26 -18.60
CA GLY A 57 -8.03 -8.81 -18.53
C GLY A 57 -8.15 -8.31 -17.09
N GLY A 58 -9.10 -8.84 -16.32
CA GLY A 58 -9.26 -8.55 -14.90
C GLY A 58 -8.03 -8.93 -14.08
N THR A 59 -7.39 -10.07 -14.38
CA THR A 59 -6.13 -10.50 -13.73
C THR A 59 -4.99 -9.55 -14.04
N VAL A 60 -4.83 -9.12 -15.30
CA VAL A 60 -3.78 -8.15 -15.68
C VAL A 60 -4.00 -6.82 -14.96
N ILE A 61 -5.25 -6.34 -14.89
CA ILE A 61 -5.60 -5.12 -14.16
C ILE A 61 -5.30 -5.28 -12.66
N ALA A 62 -5.59 -6.44 -12.07
CA ALA A 62 -5.29 -6.73 -10.66
C ALA A 62 -3.79 -6.69 -10.35
N ILE A 63 -2.95 -7.22 -11.25
CA ILE A 63 -1.49 -7.18 -11.14
C ILE A 63 -0.99 -5.74 -11.22
N LEU A 64 -1.43 -4.99 -12.22
CA LEU A 64 -1.04 -3.59 -12.41
C LEU A 64 -1.47 -2.71 -11.23
N LEU A 65 -2.72 -2.88 -10.76
CA LEU A 65 -3.20 -2.15 -9.60
C LEU A 65 -2.36 -2.46 -8.36
N SER A 66 -2.10 -3.75 -8.09
CA SER A 66 -1.28 -4.17 -6.94
C SER A 66 0.13 -3.58 -6.97
N PHE A 67 0.74 -3.52 -8.17
CA PHE A 67 2.05 -2.94 -8.37
C PHE A 67 2.05 -1.43 -8.09
N ILE A 68 1.12 -0.68 -8.68
CA ILE A 68 0.99 0.78 -8.48
C ILE A 68 0.71 1.09 -7.01
N LEU A 69 -0.17 0.32 -6.38
CA LEU A 69 -0.54 0.48 -4.97
C LEU A 69 0.68 0.27 -4.06
N LYS A 70 1.52 -0.75 -4.33
CA LYS A 70 2.76 -0.97 -3.57
C LYS A 70 3.75 0.19 -3.72
N LEU A 71 3.95 0.68 -4.94
CA LEU A 71 4.83 1.84 -5.19
C LEU A 71 4.32 3.11 -4.51
N ALA A 72 3.01 3.36 -4.59
CA ALA A 72 2.37 4.49 -3.92
C ALA A 72 2.56 4.41 -2.40
N ALA A 73 2.34 3.23 -1.80
CA ALA A 73 2.52 3.03 -0.36
C ALA A 73 3.98 3.25 0.09
N CYS A 74 4.96 2.70 -0.63
CA CYS A 74 6.38 2.92 -0.32
C CYS A 74 6.77 4.41 -0.43
N THR A 75 6.25 5.09 -1.45
CA THR A 75 6.48 6.54 -1.62
C THR A 75 5.83 7.33 -0.48
N GLY A 76 4.59 6.99 -0.11
CA GLY A 76 3.88 7.62 1.01
C GLY A 76 4.61 7.43 2.34
N GLN A 77 5.07 6.21 2.62
CA GLN A 77 5.87 5.90 3.81
C GLN A 77 7.17 6.70 3.84
N TYR A 78 7.89 6.79 2.72
CA TYR A 78 9.09 7.63 2.62
C TYR A 78 8.79 9.10 2.85
N MET A 79 7.74 9.65 2.22
CA MET A 79 7.38 11.06 2.38
C MET A 79 7.04 11.39 3.83
N ILE A 80 6.20 10.57 4.48
CA ILE A 80 5.85 10.74 5.90
C ILE A 80 7.13 10.70 6.75
N GLY A 81 7.97 9.68 6.55
CA GLY A 81 9.23 9.54 7.28
C GLY A 81 10.19 10.73 7.07
N TYR A 82 10.31 11.23 5.84
CA TYR A 82 11.17 12.35 5.50
C TYR A 82 10.72 13.66 6.14
N TYR A 83 9.43 13.99 6.06
CA TYR A 83 8.89 15.22 6.66
C TYR A 83 8.88 15.15 8.18
N MET A 84 8.47 14.02 8.78
CA MET A 84 8.47 13.84 10.23
C MET A 84 9.89 13.80 10.79
N GLY A 85 10.84 13.23 10.05
CA GLY A 85 12.24 13.19 10.41
C GLY A 85 12.92 14.55 10.48
N LYS A 86 12.37 15.62 9.88
CA LYS A 86 12.87 17.00 10.00
C LYS A 86 12.34 17.75 11.24
N SER A 87 11.33 17.22 11.91
CA SER A 87 10.72 17.87 13.07
C SER A 87 11.50 17.56 14.33
N VAL A 88 12.09 18.58 14.96
CA VAL A 88 12.85 18.44 16.23
C VAL A 88 11.98 17.83 17.34
N LYS A 89 10.67 18.17 17.39
CA LYS A 89 9.75 17.57 18.37
C LYS A 89 9.62 16.06 18.19
N VAL A 90 9.56 15.60 16.94
CA VAL A 90 9.47 14.16 16.62
C VAL A 90 10.81 13.47 16.89
N GLN A 91 11.94 14.10 16.51
CA GLN A 91 13.27 13.58 16.79
C GLN A 91 13.52 13.40 18.29
N GLN A 92 13.11 14.38 19.11
CA GLN A 92 13.20 14.31 20.57
C GLN A 92 12.30 13.22 21.16
N MET A 93 11.09 13.03 20.63
CA MET A 93 10.16 11.98 21.06
C MET A 93 10.69 10.58 20.76
N VAL A 94 11.27 10.39 19.57
CA VAL A 94 11.87 9.12 19.14
C VAL A 94 13.23 8.89 19.82
N GLY A 95 13.86 9.93 20.37
CA GLY A 95 15.15 9.84 21.06
C GLY A 95 16.34 9.74 20.10
N VAL A 96 16.22 10.32 18.90
CA VAL A 96 17.31 10.35 17.90
C VAL A 96 18.52 11.13 18.44
N ASP A 97 18.28 12.13 19.27
CA ASP A 97 19.34 12.98 19.85
C ASP A 97 19.97 12.41 21.14
N LYS A 98 19.65 11.17 21.51
CA LYS A 98 20.26 10.52 22.69
C LYS A 98 21.66 10.01 22.35
N VAL A 99 22.56 10.06 23.34
CA VAL A 99 23.97 9.66 23.21
C VAL A 99 24.12 8.26 22.62
N PHE A 100 23.24 7.32 23.00
CA PHE A 100 23.25 5.96 22.46
C PHE A 100 23.00 5.94 20.93
N THR A 101 21.94 6.58 20.47
CA THR A 101 21.57 6.63 19.05
C THR A 101 22.62 7.37 18.21
N ARG A 102 23.14 8.51 18.70
CA ARG A 102 24.21 9.27 18.04
C ARG A 102 25.56 8.54 18.07
N GLY A 103 25.84 7.79 19.14
CA GLY A 103 27.03 6.95 19.23
C GLY A 103 27.03 5.83 18.17
N ILE A 104 25.87 5.20 17.93
CA ILE A 104 25.69 4.23 16.85
C ILE A 104 25.86 4.89 15.48
N GLU A 105 25.28 6.07 15.26
CA GLU A 105 25.43 6.83 14.02
C GLU A 105 26.91 7.10 13.69
N SER A 106 27.71 7.57 14.65
CA SER A 106 29.13 7.84 14.45
C SER A 106 29.95 6.61 14.10
N ILE A 107 29.58 5.42 14.58
CA ILE A 107 30.24 4.15 14.24
C ILE A 107 29.87 3.70 12.82
N LEU A 108 28.63 3.91 12.40
CA LEU A 108 28.10 3.52 11.09
C LEU A 108 28.52 4.45 9.94
N GLN A 109 29.03 5.65 10.25
CA GLN A 109 29.55 6.60 9.28
C GLN A 109 31.01 6.32 8.85
N VAL A 110 31.63 5.25 9.37
CA VAL A 110 32.96 4.74 8.98
C VAL A 110 32.86 3.93 7.69
#